data_AF-A0A957EA26-F1
#
_entry.id   AF-A0A957EA26-F1
#
_cell.length_a   1.000
_cell.length_b   1.000
_cell.length_c   1.000
_cell.angle_alpha   90.00
_cell.angle_beta   90.00
_cell.angle_gamma   90.00
#
_symmetry.space_group_name_H-M   'P 1'
#
loop_
_entity.id
_entity.type
_entity.pdbx_description
1 polymer ?
#
loop_
_entity_poly.entity_id
_entity_poly.type
_entity_poly.pdbx_seq_one_letter_code
_entity_poly.pdbx_strand_id
1 'polypeptide(L)'
;SEATNETAANESAVDTNVVANTSADPSAAIAESDTVRLNEDYSDALPVMSQLAVGTIQLEETDLAVDEALAAEILPLWQAVQSLSSSDTAASVEIEAVLNQIQDTMQPAQVAAIAAMNLTSDSLTDLMESGAITFGRGSGQGQGNGSGTGNGGFTPPEGFVPGQGGGPGGGPGGGGFGGVSGETLSEDDLATRQAQFASGDGLAAVQDQAFVGAVIRLLQNKTGELPDNPMAGVMDVVFTAVAEATGLTVEDIQAQMGEGTTLTSIIEANGGDVTAVREALISALNELPNAAELDVEQIANSWLGE
;
A
#
# COMPACT_ATOMS: atom_id res chain seq x y z
N SER A 1 -103.51 -7.26 -9.79
CA SER A 1 -102.93 -6.56 -10.94
C SER A 1 -101.43 -6.59 -10.76
N GLU A 2 -100.71 -7.11 -11.75
CA GLU A 2 -99.28 -6.92 -12.09
C GLU A 2 -98.20 -7.05 -11.00
N ALA A 3 -97.28 -8.02 -11.10
CA ALA A 3 -96.08 -8.08 -11.99
C ALA A 3 -94.88 -7.33 -11.35
N THR A 4 -93.90 -8.05 -10.78
CA THR A 4 -92.58 -8.46 -11.34
C THR A 4 -91.45 -7.41 -11.27
N ASN A 5 -90.28 -7.93 -10.91
CA ASN A 5 -88.89 -7.53 -11.23
C ASN A 5 -88.27 -6.31 -10.55
N GLU A 6 -87.16 -6.43 -9.81
CA GLU A 6 -85.79 -6.90 -10.15
C GLU A 6 -84.89 -5.85 -10.83
N THR A 7 -83.81 -5.53 -10.08
CA THR A 7 -82.41 -5.76 -10.50
C THR A 7 -81.75 -4.83 -11.53
N ALA A 8 -80.85 -4.02 -10.97
CA ALA A 8 -79.43 -3.84 -11.33
C ALA A 8 -78.96 -2.84 -12.41
N ALA A 9 -77.70 -2.49 -12.15
CA ALA A 9 -76.66 -1.94 -13.01
C ALA A 9 -76.60 -0.41 -13.12
N ASN A 10 -75.77 0.13 -12.21
CA ASN A 10 -75.12 1.42 -12.27
C ASN A 10 -74.04 1.38 -13.37
N GLU A 11 -74.31 2.00 -14.51
CA GLU A 11 -73.36 2.21 -15.60
C GLU A 11 -72.63 3.56 -15.46
N SER A 12 -71.32 3.44 -15.66
CA SER A 12 -70.33 4.46 -15.97
C SER A 12 -70.77 5.49 -17.01
N ALA A 13 -70.50 6.78 -16.78
CA ALA A 13 -69.49 7.54 -17.54
C ALA A 13 -69.52 9.05 -17.23
N VAL A 14 -68.34 9.57 -16.86
CA VAL A 14 -67.66 10.77 -17.42
C VAL A 14 -68.48 12.07 -17.51
N ASP A 15 -68.14 13.07 -16.67
CA ASP A 15 -67.33 14.22 -17.13
C ASP A 15 -66.86 15.15 -15.98
N THR A 16 -65.60 15.58 -16.11
CA THR A 16 -64.92 16.80 -15.65
C THR A 16 -65.20 17.41 -14.26
N ASN A 17 -64.20 17.27 -13.36
CA ASN A 17 -63.87 18.35 -12.42
C ASN A 17 -62.34 18.47 -12.23
N VAL A 18 -61.78 19.54 -12.78
CA VAL A 18 -60.44 20.06 -12.48
C VAL A 18 -60.58 20.90 -11.20
N VAL A 19 -59.86 20.61 -10.11
CA VAL A 19 -58.68 21.35 -9.62
C VAL A 19 -58.09 20.67 -8.37
N ALA A 20 -56.75 20.67 -8.29
CA ALA A 20 -55.89 20.45 -7.12
C ALA A 20 -55.69 19.01 -6.62
N ASN A 21 -54.95 18.22 -7.42
CA ASN A 21 -54.03 17.24 -6.86
C ASN A 21 -52.61 17.70 -7.21
N THR A 22 -51.81 18.01 -6.19
CA THR A 22 -50.37 18.21 -6.33
C THR A 22 -49.77 16.87 -6.75
N SER A 23 -49.65 16.67 -8.05
CA SER A 23 -48.74 15.68 -8.63
C SER A 23 -47.33 16.11 -8.26
N ALA A 24 -46.78 15.51 -7.20
CA ALA A 24 -45.35 15.38 -7.08
C ALA A 24 -44.87 14.66 -8.34
N ASP A 25 -44.18 15.39 -9.19
CA ASP A 25 -43.40 14.84 -10.27
C ASP A 25 -42.26 14.01 -9.63
N PRO A 26 -42.17 12.69 -9.84
CA PRO A 26 -41.01 11.93 -9.38
C PRO A 26 -39.78 12.17 -10.28
N SER A 27 -39.90 13.02 -11.30
CA SER A 27 -38.85 13.33 -12.28
C SER A 27 -38.16 14.67 -12.02
N ALA A 28 -37.78 14.96 -10.76
CA ALA A 28 -36.79 16.00 -10.44
C ALA A 28 -36.27 15.88 -9.00
N ALA A 29 -35.47 14.84 -8.71
CA ALA A 29 -34.38 14.88 -7.73
C ALA A 29 -33.61 13.54 -7.73
N ILE A 30 -33.17 13.09 -8.90
CA ILE A 30 -31.83 12.50 -8.95
C ILE A 30 -30.94 13.73 -8.86
N ALA A 31 -30.53 14.09 -7.64
CA ALA A 31 -29.26 14.77 -7.54
C ALA A 31 -28.29 13.81 -8.21
N GLU A 32 -27.68 14.22 -9.32
CA GLU A 32 -26.45 13.60 -9.75
C GLU A 32 -25.56 13.65 -8.50
N SER A 33 -25.39 12.50 -7.84
CA SER A 33 -24.27 12.33 -6.95
C SER A 33 -23.07 12.50 -7.87
N ASP A 34 -22.55 13.72 -7.99
CA ASP A 34 -21.23 13.95 -8.54
C ASP A 34 -20.33 13.01 -7.73
N THR A 35 -19.98 11.88 -8.35
CA THR A 35 -19.06 10.95 -7.74
C THR A 35 -17.75 11.73 -7.64
N VAL A 36 -17.38 12.09 -6.42
CA VAL A 36 -16.15 12.86 -6.19
C VAL A 36 -15.01 12.04 -6.77
N ARG A 37 -14.32 12.60 -7.78
CA ARG A 37 -13.12 12.03 -8.39
C ARG A 37 -11.93 12.93 -8.07
N LEU A 38 -10.76 12.31 -7.99
CA LEU A 38 -9.51 13.05 -7.87
C LEU A 38 -9.20 13.75 -9.19
N ASN A 39 -8.78 15.01 -9.09
CA ASN A 39 -8.39 15.86 -10.20
C ASN A 39 -7.32 16.85 -9.73
N GLU A 40 -6.87 17.71 -10.64
CA GLU A 40 -5.79 18.68 -10.42
C GLU A 40 -6.31 20.12 -10.45
N ASP A 41 -7.59 20.34 -10.11
CA ASP A 41 -8.28 21.64 -10.29
C ASP A 41 -7.91 22.69 -9.22
N TYR A 42 -7.06 22.34 -8.26
CA TYR A 42 -6.55 23.25 -7.22
C TYR A 42 -5.07 23.55 -7.40
N SER A 43 -4.63 24.67 -6.83
CA SER A 43 -3.24 25.13 -6.95
C SER A 43 -2.28 24.13 -6.32
N ASP A 44 -1.20 23.83 -7.04
CA ASP A 44 -0.13 22.91 -6.61
C ASP A 44 -0.62 21.49 -6.28
N ALA A 45 -1.74 21.08 -6.89
CA ALA A 45 -2.26 19.72 -6.79
C ALA A 45 -1.22 18.71 -7.28
N LEU A 46 -1.04 17.64 -6.50
CA LEU A 46 -0.24 16.51 -6.96
C LEU A 46 -0.90 15.83 -8.17
N PRO A 47 -0.13 15.12 -9.01
CA PRO A 47 -0.71 14.25 -10.03
C PRO A 47 -1.71 13.26 -9.41
N VAL A 48 -2.79 12.93 -10.12
CA VAL A 48 -3.85 12.03 -9.62
C VAL A 48 -3.30 10.71 -9.08
N MET A 49 -2.26 10.14 -9.73
CA MET A 49 -1.58 8.94 -9.25
C MET A 49 -1.00 9.12 -7.84
N SER A 50 -0.25 10.20 -7.63
CA SER A 50 0.40 10.50 -6.36
C SER A 50 -0.63 10.88 -5.29
N GLN A 51 -1.70 11.60 -5.65
CA GLN A 51 -2.84 11.86 -4.76
C GLN A 51 -3.47 10.56 -4.27
N LEU A 52 -3.76 9.63 -5.18
CA LEU A 52 -4.38 8.35 -4.85
C LEU A 52 -3.44 7.50 -3.99
N ALA A 53 -2.15 7.47 -4.31
CA ALA A 53 -1.18 6.67 -3.56
C ALA A 53 -0.96 7.20 -2.14
N VAL A 54 -0.67 8.49 -2.01
CA VAL A 54 -0.45 9.15 -0.71
C VAL A 54 -1.73 9.20 0.11
N GLY A 55 -2.86 9.47 -0.54
CA GLY A 55 -4.18 9.45 0.09
C GLY A 55 -4.52 8.08 0.65
N THR A 56 -4.30 7.01 -0.13
CA THR A 56 -4.54 5.63 0.32
C THR A 56 -3.72 5.30 1.58
N ILE A 57 -2.46 5.75 1.64
CA ILE A 57 -1.61 5.56 2.83
C ILE A 57 -2.13 6.38 4.02
N GLN A 58 -2.55 7.63 3.81
CA GLN A 58 -3.08 8.47 4.89
C GLN A 58 -4.46 8.01 5.41
N LEU A 59 -5.26 7.34 4.57
CA LEU A 59 -6.53 6.76 5.04
C LEU A 59 -6.32 5.71 6.14
N GLU A 60 -5.15 5.09 6.23
CA GLU A 60 -4.82 4.11 7.28
C GLU A 60 -4.81 4.70 8.69
N GLU A 61 -4.65 6.02 8.81
CA GLU A 61 -4.73 6.73 10.08
C GLU A 61 -6.18 7.14 10.43
N THR A 62 -7.16 6.69 9.64
CA THR A 62 -8.57 7.08 9.76
C THR A 62 -9.50 5.86 9.80
N ASP A 63 -10.78 6.09 10.11
CA ASP A 63 -11.82 5.06 10.05
C ASP A 63 -12.16 4.61 8.61
N LEU A 64 -11.56 5.24 7.59
CA LEU A 64 -11.74 4.96 6.18
C LEU A 64 -10.57 4.15 5.59
N ALA A 65 -9.73 3.55 6.44
CA ALA A 65 -8.66 2.66 6.03
C ALA A 65 -9.16 1.59 5.03
N VAL A 66 -8.27 1.18 4.12
CA VAL A 66 -8.61 0.12 3.16
C VAL A 66 -8.72 -1.19 3.93
N ASP A 67 -9.84 -1.90 3.84
CA ASP A 67 -9.96 -3.22 4.47
C ASP A 67 -9.33 -4.32 3.59
N GLU A 68 -9.21 -5.53 4.14
CA GLU A 68 -8.64 -6.68 3.44
C GLU A 68 -9.38 -7.03 2.14
N ALA A 69 -10.71 -6.96 2.14
CA ALA A 69 -11.51 -7.31 0.98
C ALA A 69 -11.29 -6.31 -0.17
N LEU A 70 -11.32 -5.01 0.14
CA LEU A 70 -11.02 -3.97 -0.83
C LEU A 70 -9.55 -4.04 -1.28
N ALA A 71 -8.62 -4.34 -0.37
CA ALA A 71 -7.21 -4.49 -0.72
C ALA A 71 -6.99 -5.58 -1.78
N ALA A 72 -7.67 -6.72 -1.65
CA ALA A 72 -7.62 -7.82 -2.62
C ALA A 72 -8.15 -7.40 -4.00
N GLU A 73 -9.10 -6.47 -4.06
CA GLU A 73 -9.65 -5.96 -5.32
C GLU A 73 -8.73 -4.94 -6.00
N ILE A 74 -8.11 -4.02 -5.24
CA ILE A 74 -7.32 -2.92 -5.81
C ILE A 74 -5.83 -3.24 -5.97
N LEU A 75 -5.29 -4.24 -5.27
CA LEU A 75 -3.89 -4.67 -5.41
C LEU A 75 -3.49 -5.00 -6.86
N PRO A 76 -4.21 -5.85 -7.60
CA PRO A 76 -3.84 -6.17 -8.98
C PRO A 76 -3.90 -4.93 -9.90
N LEU A 77 -4.74 -3.95 -9.59
CA LEU A 77 -4.80 -2.68 -10.33
C LEU A 77 -3.56 -1.82 -10.09
N TRP A 78 -3.10 -1.71 -8.84
CA TRP A 78 -1.85 -1.01 -8.52
C TRP A 78 -0.62 -1.69 -9.11
N GLN A 79 -0.58 -3.02 -9.15
CA GLN A 79 0.46 -3.77 -9.87
C GLN A 79 0.44 -3.47 -11.38
N ALA A 80 -0.75 -3.34 -11.97
CA ALA A 80 -0.89 -2.91 -13.36
C ALA A 80 -0.37 -1.48 -13.57
N VAL A 81 -0.68 -0.54 -12.66
CA VAL A 81 -0.11 0.82 -12.68
C VAL A 81 1.42 0.78 -12.65
N GLN A 82 2.02 -0.02 -11.77
CA GLN A 82 3.47 -0.15 -11.67
C GLN A 82 4.10 -0.69 -12.96
N SER A 83 3.52 -1.76 -13.52
CA SER A 83 3.98 -2.38 -14.76
C SER A 83 3.90 -1.41 -15.96
N LEU A 84 2.76 -0.73 -16.11
CA LEU A 84 2.56 0.26 -17.16
C LEU A 84 3.50 1.47 -17.01
N SER A 85 3.70 1.96 -15.78
CA SER A 85 4.60 3.09 -15.52
C SER A 85 6.08 2.76 -15.75
N SER A 86 6.45 1.48 -15.68
CA SER A 86 7.80 1.01 -16.01
C SER A 86 8.04 0.77 -17.50
N SER A 87 6.99 0.84 -18.32
CA SER A 87 7.06 0.59 -19.76
C SER A 87 7.21 1.90 -20.54
N ASP A 88 8.29 2.03 -21.32
CA ASP A 88 8.59 3.22 -22.15
C ASP A 88 7.51 3.57 -23.21
N THR A 89 6.57 2.66 -23.48
CA THR A 89 5.53 2.80 -24.51
C THR A 89 4.10 2.78 -23.97
N ALA A 90 3.89 2.82 -22.64
CA ALA A 90 2.55 2.87 -22.10
C ALA A 90 1.86 4.17 -22.55
N ALA A 91 0.67 4.05 -23.14
CA ALA A 91 -0.10 5.25 -23.46
C ALA A 91 -0.59 5.84 -22.12
N SER A 92 -0.40 7.14 -21.88
CA SER A 92 -0.89 7.82 -20.67
C SER A 92 -2.38 7.55 -20.40
N VAL A 93 -3.14 7.30 -21.46
CA VAL A 93 -4.55 6.90 -21.44
C VAL A 93 -4.79 5.55 -20.74
N GLU A 94 -3.88 4.58 -20.87
CA GLU A 94 -3.99 3.27 -20.20
C GLU A 94 -3.75 3.41 -18.70
N ILE A 95 -2.75 4.19 -18.31
CA ILE A 95 -2.48 4.49 -16.88
C ILE A 95 -3.69 5.22 -16.28
N GLU A 96 -4.20 6.26 -16.96
CA GLU A 96 -5.37 7.01 -16.51
C GLU A 96 -6.61 6.12 -16.39
N ALA A 97 -6.82 5.19 -17.33
CA ALA A 97 -7.92 4.23 -17.26
C ALA A 97 -7.82 3.31 -16.02
N VAL A 98 -6.61 2.81 -15.70
CA VAL A 98 -6.41 1.98 -14.51
C VAL A 98 -6.58 2.81 -13.23
N LEU A 99 -6.08 4.04 -13.17
CA LEU A 99 -6.29 4.94 -12.02
C LEU A 99 -7.78 5.26 -11.82
N ASN A 100 -8.53 5.41 -12.90
CA ASN A 100 -9.98 5.58 -12.84
C ASN A 100 -10.68 4.33 -12.31
N GLN A 101 -10.23 3.15 -12.73
CA GLN A 101 -10.74 1.88 -12.21
C GLN A 101 -10.47 1.71 -10.71
N ILE A 102 -9.28 2.09 -10.23
CA ILE A 102 -8.98 2.05 -8.78
C ILE A 102 -9.96 2.95 -8.02
N GLN A 103 -10.20 4.18 -8.49
CA GLN A 103 -11.17 5.08 -7.87
C GLN A 103 -12.61 4.52 -7.88
N ASP A 104 -13.00 3.81 -8.95
CA ASP A 104 -14.33 3.20 -9.06
C ASP A 104 -14.50 1.98 -8.13
N THR A 105 -13.42 1.27 -7.84
CA THR A 105 -13.41 0.13 -6.91
C THR A 105 -13.39 0.58 -5.44
N MET A 106 -12.75 1.70 -5.13
CA MET A 106 -12.76 2.27 -3.78
C MET A 106 -14.15 2.75 -3.35
N GLN A 107 -14.41 2.79 -2.04
CA GLN A 107 -15.67 3.37 -1.56
C GLN A 107 -15.72 4.87 -1.88
N PRO A 108 -16.89 5.43 -2.28
CA PRO A 108 -17.00 6.86 -2.58
C PRO A 108 -16.56 7.77 -1.43
N ALA A 109 -16.77 7.34 -0.18
CA ALA A 109 -16.31 8.06 1.01
C ALA A 109 -14.77 8.14 1.11
N GLN A 110 -14.05 7.10 0.67
CA GLN A 110 -12.58 7.08 0.66
C GLN A 110 -12.04 8.03 -0.39
N VAL A 111 -12.58 8.00 -1.61
CA VAL A 111 -12.16 8.92 -2.69
C VAL A 111 -12.48 10.38 -2.32
N ALA A 112 -13.65 10.62 -1.72
CA ALA A 112 -14.01 11.95 -1.23
C ALA A 112 -13.10 12.43 -0.08
N ALA A 113 -12.71 11.54 0.83
CA ALA A 113 -11.77 11.85 1.90
C ALA A 113 -10.38 12.20 1.34
N ILE A 114 -9.87 11.44 0.37
CA ILE A 114 -8.60 11.75 -0.30
C ILE A 114 -8.69 13.09 -1.03
N ALA A 115 -9.77 13.37 -1.75
CA ALA A 115 -9.97 14.65 -2.41
C ALA A 115 -9.96 15.81 -1.40
N ALA A 116 -10.58 15.62 -0.24
CA ALA A 116 -10.63 16.63 0.82
C ALA A 116 -9.26 16.89 1.49
N MET A 117 -8.29 15.98 1.34
CA MET A 117 -6.93 16.20 1.83
C MET A 117 -6.19 17.30 1.05
N ASN A 118 -6.63 17.65 -0.17
CA ASN A 118 -6.00 18.64 -1.05
C ASN A 118 -4.47 18.47 -1.10
N LEU A 119 -4.03 17.29 -1.51
CA LEU A 119 -2.63 16.89 -1.44
C LEU A 119 -1.78 17.72 -2.40
N THR A 120 -0.75 18.35 -1.85
CA THR A 120 0.21 19.19 -2.58
C THR A 120 1.64 18.69 -2.38
N SER A 121 2.61 19.33 -3.03
CA SER A 121 4.03 19.09 -2.76
C SER A 121 4.43 19.30 -1.30
N ASP A 122 3.74 20.19 -0.56
CA ASP A 122 3.96 20.38 0.87
C ASP A 122 3.55 19.14 1.67
N SER A 123 2.43 18.51 1.30
CA SER A 123 1.96 17.26 1.91
C SER A 123 2.99 16.13 1.77
N LEU A 124 3.73 16.08 0.65
CA LEU A 124 4.81 15.10 0.46
C LEU A 124 6.01 15.35 1.38
N THR A 125 6.30 16.62 1.65
CA THR A 125 7.37 17.03 2.56
C THR A 125 7.01 16.65 4.00
N ASP A 126 5.80 16.97 4.43
CA ASP A 126 5.27 16.63 5.76
C ASP A 126 5.30 15.11 5.99
N LEU A 127 4.92 14.32 4.98
CA LEU A 127 4.92 12.86 5.04
C LEU A 127 6.33 12.26 5.13
N MET A 128 7.32 12.90 4.49
CA MET A 128 8.72 12.50 4.58
C MET A 128 9.31 12.85 5.96
N GLU A 129 8.89 13.98 6.55
CA GLU A 129 9.30 14.40 7.89
C GLU A 129 8.66 13.57 9.00
N SER A 130 7.40 13.15 8.83
CA SER A 130 6.69 12.30 9.80
C SER A 130 7.27 10.89 9.89
N GLY A 131 7.98 10.44 8.86
CA GLY A 131 8.52 9.08 8.75
C GLY A 131 7.46 8.01 8.50
N ALA A 132 6.21 8.40 8.22
CA ALA A 132 5.09 7.48 7.98
C ALA A 132 5.32 6.57 6.75
N ILE A 133 6.12 7.03 5.79
CA ILE A 133 6.63 6.19 4.71
C ILE A 133 8.14 6.07 4.83
N THR A 134 8.62 4.89 5.24
CA THR A 134 10.02 4.52 5.06
C THR A 134 10.27 4.32 3.56
N PHE A 135 10.56 5.42 2.86
CA PHE A 135 11.16 5.36 1.54
C PHE A 135 12.54 4.75 1.69
N GLY A 136 12.73 3.57 1.11
CA GLY A 136 13.88 2.71 1.33
C GLY A 136 15.23 3.43 1.21
N ARG A 137 15.74 3.93 2.35
CA ARG A 137 17.15 3.78 2.70
C ARG A 137 17.31 2.28 2.99
N GLY A 138 17.53 1.53 1.91
CA GLY A 138 17.40 0.08 1.83
C GLY A 138 17.53 -0.69 3.14
N SER A 139 16.47 -1.40 3.51
CA SER A 139 16.53 -2.69 4.21
C SER A 139 17.10 -3.78 3.28
N GLY A 140 18.15 -3.43 2.53
CA GLY A 140 19.04 -4.37 1.91
C GLY A 140 19.93 -4.91 3.01
N GLN A 141 19.59 -6.09 3.49
CA GLN A 141 20.41 -6.95 4.32
C GLN A 141 21.72 -7.26 3.57
N GLY A 142 22.64 -6.31 3.58
CA GLY A 142 24.04 -6.53 3.26
C GLY A 142 24.63 -7.33 4.39
N GLN A 143 24.53 -8.66 4.29
CA GLN A 143 25.30 -9.60 5.09
C GLN A 143 26.78 -9.50 4.69
N GLY A 144 27.41 -8.38 5.05
CA GLY A 144 28.84 -8.15 4.96
C GLY A 144 29.43 -8.26 6.36
N ASN A 145 29.90 -9.45 6.71
CA ASN A 145 30.70 -9.69 7.90
C ASN A 145 31.94 -8.77 7.87
N GLY A 146 31.99 -7.76 8.74
CA GLY A 146 33.10 -6.81 8.77
C GLY A 146 33.02 -5.84 9.93
N SER A 147 33.70 -6.18 11.03
CA SER A 147 33.98 -5.28 12.14
C SER A 147 34.55 -3.94 11.66
N GLY A 148 34.01 -2.82 12.13
CA GLY A 148 34.57 -1.50 11.78
C GLY A 148 33.83 -0.32 12.37
N THR A 149 34.09 -0.04 13.64
CA THR A 149 34.00 1.26 14.31
C THR A 149 34.28 2.46 13.38
N GLY A 150 33.46 3.52 13.42
CA GLY A 150 33.89 4.83 12.92
C GLY A 150 32.82 5.86 12.57
N ASN A 151 32.56 6.74 13.53
CA ASN A 151 32.08 8.12 13.36
C ASN A 151 32.66 8.81 12.11
N GLY A 152 31.81 9.46 11.30
CA GLY A 152 32.22 10.10 10.05
C GLY A 152 31.30 11.24 9.63
N GLY A 153 31.26 12.30 10.44
CA GLY A 153 30.75 13.61 10.03
C GLY A 153 31.49 14.12 8.80
N PHE A 154 30.73 14.65 7.85
CA PHE A 154 31.23 15.16 6.58
C PHE A 154 32.08 16.41 6.83
N THR A 155 33.40 16.26 6.75
CA THR A 155 34.33 17.39 6.62
C THR A 155 34.67 17.54 5.14
N PRO A 156 34.28 18.65 4.49
CA PRO A 156 34.69 18.88 3.11
C PRO A 156 36.20 19.14 3.05
N PRO A 157 36.89 18.66 2.00
CA PRO A 157 38.32 18.85 1.84
C PRO A 157 38.70 20.32 1.65
N GLU A 158 39.82 20.69 2.25
CA GLU A 158 40.40 22.02 2.24
C GLU A 158 40.75 22.46 0.80
N GLY A 159 40.06 23.48 0.29
CA GLY A 159 40.32 24.06 -1.03
C GLY A 159 39.09 24.53 -1.84
N PHE A 160 37.87 24.22 -1.40
CA PHE A 160 36.67 24.69 -2.08
C PHE A 160 36.33 26.14 -1.72
N VAL A 161 36.61 27.06 -2.64
CA VAL A 161 36.01 28.42 -2.64
C VAL A 161 34.79 28.37 -3.56
N PRO A 162 33.57 28.68 -3.09
CA PRO A 162 32.40 28.69 -3.95
C PRO A 162 32.37 30.00 -4.72
N GLY A 163 32.66 29.94 -6.01
CA GLY A 163 32.45 31.06 -6.91
C GLY A 163 33.34 31.01 -8.14
N GLN A 164 32.71 31.28 -9.28
CA GLN A 164 33.28 31.57 -10.59
C GLN A 164 33.40 30.35 -11.52
N GLY A 165 32.58 30.38 -12.56
CA GLY A 165 32.43 29.31 -13.53
C GLY A 165 33.62 29.14 -14.46
N GLY A 166 33.52 28.11 -15.29
CA GLY A 166 34.40 27.94 -16.44
C GLY A 166 34.76 26.50 -16.74
N GLY A 167 34.00 25.88 -17.64
CA GLY A 167 34.57 25.10 -18.73
C GLY A 167 34.85 23.60 -18.52
N PRO A 168 34.96 22.86 -19.64
CA PRO A 168 34.82 21.41 -19.70
C PRO A 168 36.18 20.71 -19.62
N GLY A 169 36.27 19.64 -18.84
CA GLY A 169 37.50 18.86 -18.72
C GLY A 169 37.20 17.49 -18.14
N GLY A 170 37.28 16.46 -18.99
CA GLY A 170 37.22 15.07 -18.58
C GLY A 170 38.39 14.68 -17.68
N GLY A 171 38.12 13.75 -16.77
CA GLY A 171 39.11 13.12 -15.89
C GLY A 171 38.58 11.76 -15.43
N PRO A 172 39.30 10.66 -15.67
CA PRO A 172 38.84 9.30 -15.35
C PRO A 172 39.19 8.95 -13.90
N GLY A 173 38.19 8.52 -13.13
CA GLY A 173 38.41 7.96 -11.80
C GLY A 173 37.21 8.15 -10.87
N GLY A 174 36.51 7.05 -10.57
CA GLY A 174 35.43 7.04 -9.60
C GLY A 174 34.67 5.72 -9.64
N GLY A 175 35.25 4.68 -9.05
CA GLY A 175 34.55 3.42 -8.85
C GLY A 175 33.45 3.55 -7.79
N GLY A 176 32.37 2.78 -7.97
CA GLY A 176 31.48 2.40 -6.89
C GLY A 176 29.99 2.47 -7.21
N PHE A 177 29.49 1.55 -8.04
CA PHE A 177 28.16 0.94 -7.86
C PHE A 177 28.18 -0.42 -8.57
N GLY A 178 28.31 -1.48 -7.77
CA GLY A 178 28.18 -2.85 -8.24
C GLY A 178 26.72 -3.27 -8.20
N GLY A 179 26.25 -3.94 -9.26
CA GLY A 179 25.06 -4.79 -9.17
C GLY A 179 24.03 -4.73 -10.30
N VAL A 180 24.40 -4.50 -11.56
CA VAL A 180 23.60 -5.01 -12.70
C VAL A 180 24.53 -5.72 -13.68
N SER A 181 24.24 -6.99 -13.90
CA SER A 181 24.92 -7.84 -14.86
C SER A 181 24.77 -7.27 -16.28
N GLY A 182 25.90 -6.86 -16.87
CA GLY A 182 26.23 -7.26 -18.24
C GLY A 182 25.59 -6.53 -19.42
N GLU A 183 24.88 -5.42 -19.24
CA GLU A 183 24.55 -4.52 -20.36
C GLU A 183 25.07 -3.12 -20.04
N THR A 184 26.12 -2.72 -20.75
CA THR A 184 26.65 -1.36 -20.69
C THR A 184 25.58 -0.43 -21.25
N LEU A 185 24.87 0.29 -20.38
CA LEU A 185 24.01 1.40 -20.75
C LEU A 185 24.76 2.29 -21.75
N SER A 186 24.14 2.59 -22.89
CA SER A 186 24.80 3.37 -23.93
C SER A 186 25.09 4.79 -23.41
N GLU A 187 26.10 5.44 -23.97
CA GLU A 187 26.45 6.82 -23.62
C GLU A 187 25.27 7.79 -23.85
N ASP A 188 24.39 7.45 -24.80
CA ASP A 188 23.14 8.15 -25.09
C ASP A 188 22.07 7.90 -24.00
N ASP A 189 21.99 6.69 -23.42
CA ASP A 189 21.08 6.38 -22.31
C ASP A 189 21.48 7.10 -21.01
N LEU A 190 22.79 7.25 -20.78
CA LEU A 190 23.31 8.00 -19.64
C LEU A 190 23.10 9.50 -19.82
N ALA A 191 23.32 10.04 -21.02
CA ALA A 191 23.06 11.45 -21.33
C ALA A 191 21.58 11.82 -21.20
N THR A 192 20.68 10.95 -21.67
CA THR A 192 19.22 11.13 -21.58
C THR A 192 18.75 11.10 -20.12
N ARG A 193 19.23 10.12 -19.34
CA ARG A 193 18.93 10.02 -17.92
C ARG A 193 19.48 11.21 -17.13
N GLN A 194 20.69 11.67 -17.46
CA GLN A 194 21.29 12.85 -16.83
C GLN A 194 20.54 14.14 -17.18
N ALA A 195 19.96 14.25 -18.37
CA ALA A 195 19.11 15.37 -18.76
C ALA A 195 17.77 15.36 -18.01
N GLN A 196 17.15 14.19 -17.81
CA GLN A 196 15.92 14.02 -17.02
C GLN A 196 16.14 14.30 -15.52
N PHE A 197 17.30 13.94 -14.98
CA PHE A 197 17.65 14.31 -13.60
C PHE A 197 17.97 15.80 -13.47
N ALA A 198 18.51 16.45 -14.52
CA ALA A 198 18.77 17.88 -14.52
C ALA A 198 17.50 18.74 -14.67
N SER A 199 16.40 18.19 -15.21
CA SER A 199 15.11 18.87 -15.34
C SER A 199 14.22 18.74 -14.09
N GLY A 200 14.62 17.97 -13.07
CA GLY A 200 13.81 17.70 -11.87
C GLY A 200 12.72 16.63 -12.07
N ASP A 201 12.40 16.32 -13.32
CA ASP A 201 11.36 15.37 -13.76
C ASP A 201 11.73 13.92 -13.41
N GLY A 202 13.02 13.57 -13.50
CA GLY A 202 13.52 12.25 -13.11
C GLY A 202 13.44 11.97 -11.61
N LEU A 203 13.42 13.00 -10.75
CA LEU A 203 13.23 12.82 -9.31
C LEU A 203 11.76 12.57 -8.98
N ALA A 204 10.85 13.29 -9.65
CA ALA A 204 9.40 13.10 -9.50
C ALA A 204 8.98 11.68 -9.92
N ALA A 205 9.47 11.20 -11.08
CA ALA A 205 9.19 9.83 -11.54
C ALA A 205 9.68 8.75 -10.55
N VAL A 206 10.86 8.92 -9.95
CA VAL A 206 11.37 8.00 -8.92
C VAL A 206 10.50 8.06 -7.66
N GLN A 207 10.00 9.24 -7.31
CA GLN A 207 9.13 9.43 -6.16
C GLN A 207 7.77 8.74 -6.36
N ASP A 208 7.15 8.92 -7.52
CA ASP A 208 5.89 8.28 -7.89
C ASP A 208 5.99 6.75 -7.86
N GLN A 209 7.08 6.20 -8.42
CA GLN A 209 7.35 4.76 -8.34
C GLN A 209 7.47 4.27 -6.89
N ALA A 210 8.07 5.09 -6.02
CA ALA A 210 8.24 4.73 -4.62
C ALA A 210 6.91 4.74 -3.86
N PHE A 211 6.01 5.70 -4.14
CA PHE A 211 4.66 5.74 -3.58
C PHE A 211 3.82 4.55 -4.05
N VAL A 212 3.82 4.26 -5.35
CA VAL A 212 3.14 3.07 -5.91
C VAL A 212 3.63 1.80 -5.23
N GLY A 213 4.95 1.66 -5.06
CA GLY A 213 5.53 0.52 -4.34
C GLY A 213 5.15 0.46 -2.86
N ALA A 214 4.98 1.61 -2.19
CA ALA A 214 4.53 1.65 -0.80
C ALA A 214 3.07 1.21 -0.67
N VAL A 215 2.18 1.66 -1.57
CA VAL A 215 0.78 1.21 -1.62
C VAL A 215 0.70 -0.28 -1.90
N ILE A 216 1.44 -0.80 -2.88
CA ILE A 216 1.46 -2.24 -3.18
C ILE A 216 1.85 -3.03 -1.93
N ARG A 217 2.89 -2.62 -1.20
CA ARG A 217 3.29 -3.28 0.05
C ARG A 217 2.21 -3.20 1.14
N LEU A 218 1.56 -2.04 1.28
CA LEU A 218 0.45 -1.86 2.22
C LEU A 218 -0.68 -2.85 1.91
N LEU A 219 -1.08 -2.93 0.64
CA LEU A 219 -2.18 -3.78 0.19
C LEU A 219 -1.81 -5.27 0.32
N GLN A 220 -0.61 -5.66 -0.07
CA GLN A 220 -0.04 -6.99 0.15
C GLN A 220 -0.04 -7.38 1.62
N ASN A 221 0.31 -6.46 2.51
CA ASN A 221 0.25 -6.69 3.95
C ASN A 221 -1.19 -6.89 4.43
N LYS A 222 -2.16 -6.19 3.86
CA LYS A 222 -3.59 -6.34 4.19
C LYS A 222 -4.20 -7.63 3.65
N THR A 223 -3.79 -8.08 2.47
CA THR A 223 -4.30 -9.31 1.84
C THR A 223 -3.59 -10.57 2.34
N GLY A 224 -2.56 -10.42 3.17
CA GLY A 224 -1.67 -11.53 3.56
C GLY A 224 -0.77 -12.01 2.41
N GLU A 225 -0.82 -11.39 1.23
CA GLU A 225 0.07 -11.63 0.08
C GLU A 225 1.37 -10.84 0.25
N LEU A 226 2.11 -11.02 1.35
CA LEU A 226 3.38 -10.34 1.54
C LEU A 226 4.39 -10.68 0.43
N PRO A 227 5.29 -9.74 0.06
CA PRO A 227 6.19 -9.88 -1.08
C PRO A 227 7.18 -11.04 -0.88
N ASP A 228 7.12 -12.07 -1.73
CA ASP A 228 8.11 -13.17 -1.94
C ASP A 228 8.86 -13.74 -0.71
N ASN A 229 8.40 -13.51 0.51
CA ASN A 229 9.02 -13.99 1.74
C ASN A 229 8.08 -14.97 2.42
N PRO A 230 8.25 -16.28 2.18
CA PRO A 230 7.36 -17.31 2.74
C PRO A 230 7.35 -17.31 4.29
N MET A 231 8.33 -16.69 4.95
CA MET A 231 8.43 -16.64 6.41
C MET A 231 7.69 -15.46 7.05
N ALA A 232 7.02 -14.61 6.27
CA ALA A 232 6.25 -13.50 6.83
C ALA A 232 4.98 -14.01 7.54
N GLY A 233 4.64 -13.46 8.71
CA GLY A 233 3.53 -13.95 9.55
C GLY A 233 3.86 -15.18 10.41
N VAL A 234 4.78 -16.04 9.98
CA VAL A 234 5.25 -17.22 10.75
C VAL A 234 5.75 -16.81 12.14
N MET A 235 6.53 -15.72 12.22
CA MET A 235 7.05 -15.20 13.49
C MET A 235 5.94 -14.80 14.47
N ASP A 236 4.89 -14.17 13.95
CA ASP A 236 3.78 -13.67 14.76
C ASP A 236 2.95 -14.83 15.32
N VAL A 237 2.69 -15.83 14.47
CA VAL A 237 2.04 -17.09 14.86
C VAL A 237 2.85 -17.82 15.93
N VAL A 238 4.17 -17.92 15.78
CA VAL A 238 5.06 -18.56 16.76
C VAL A 238 4.98 -17.86 18.11
N PHE A 239 5.13 -16.53 18.15
CA PHE A 239 5.10 -15.80 19.42
C PHE A 239 3.73 -15.82 20.07
N THR A 240 2.66 -15.72 19.29
CA THR A 240 1.29 -15.79 19.80
C THR A 240 1.01 -17.15 20.44
N ALA A 241 1.38 -18.25 19.78
CA ALA A 241 1.19 -19.60 20.33
C ALA A 241 1.97 -19.81 21.65
N VAL A 242 3.19 -19.28 21.76
CA VAL A 242 3.99 -19.35 23.00
C VAL A 242 3.39 -18.48 24.09
N ALA A 243 2.93 -17.27 23.76
CA ALA A 243 2.27 -16.36 24.70
C ALA A 243 1.01 -16.99 25.30
N GLU A 244 0.17 -17.60 24.46
CA GLU A 244 -1.04 -18.29 24.92
C GLU A 244 -0.75 -19.48 25.84
N ALA A 245 0.28 -20.27 25.53
CA ALA A 245 0.63 -21.46 26.29
C ALA A 245 1.32 -21.15 27.63
N THR A 246 2.04 -20.04 27.71
CA THR A 246 2.85 -19.67 28.89
C THR A 246 2.23 -18.55 29.73
N GLY A 247 1.24 -17.84 29.19
CA GLY A 247 0.67 -16.63 29.80
C GLY A 247 1.61 -15.43 29.78
N LEU A 248 2.70 -15.49 29.00
CA LEU A 248 3.62 -14.36 28.80
C LEU A 248 3.10 -13.39 27.74
N THR A 249 3.62 -12.16 27.75
CA THR A 249 3.44 -11.24 26.62
C THR A 249 4.44 -11.56 25.51
N VAL A 250 4.12 -11.19 24.27
CA VAL A 250 5.03 -11.33 23.13
C VAL A 250 6.31 -10.54 23.36
N GLU A 251 6.20 -9.35 23.98
CA GLU A 251 7.35 -8.52 24.35
C GLU A 251 8.28 -9.23 25.35
N ASP A 252 7.73 -9.89 26.37
CA ASP A 252 8.53 -10.64 27.36
C ASP A 252 9.25 -11.83 26.74
N ILE A 253 8.61 -12.51 25.78
CA ILE A 253 9.21 -13.62 25.03
C ILE A 253 10.37 -13.10 24.17
N GLN A 254 10.15 -12.02 23.42
CA GLN A 254 11.17 -11.41 22.57
C GLN A 254 12.37 -10.89 23.39
N ALA A 255 12.11 -10.29 24.55
CA ALA A 255 13.16 -9.82 25.46
C ALA A 255 14.04 -10.98 25.94
N GLN A 256 13.44 -12.09 26.40
CA GLN A 256 14.18 -13.27 26.86
C GLN A 256 14.99 -13.94 25.75
N MET A 257 14.48 -13.96 24.52
CA MET A 257 15.25 -14.44 23.37
C MET A 257 16.39 -13.50 22.98
N GLY A 258 16.20 -12.18 23.14
CA GLY A 258 17.27 -11.19 22.97
C GLY A 258 18.43 -11.38 23.95
N GLU A 259 18.14 -11.96 25.12
CA GLU A 259 19.12 -12.39 26.12
C GLU A 259 19.78 -13.75 25.81
N GLY A 260 19.36 -14.40 24.71
CA GLY A 260 19.90 -15.68 24.24
C GLY A 260 19.16 -16.91 24.76
N THR A 261 17.98 -16.75 25.36
CA THR A 261 17.14 -17.87 25.81
C THR A 261 16.41 -18.51 24.62
N THR A 262 16.26 -19.83 24.62
CA THR A 262 15.49 -20.54 23.58
C THR A 262 14.00 -20.54 23.91
N LEU A 263 13.12 -20.62 22.90
CA LEU A 263 11.68 -20.74 23.12
C LEU A 263 11.33 -21.94 24.00
N THR A 264 11.98 -23.08 23.80
CA THR A 264 11.80 -24.28 24.62
C THR A 264 12.08 -24.00 26.09
N SER A 265 13.20 -23.33 26.39
CA SER A 265 13.53 -22.95 27.76
C SER A 265 12.54 -21.93 28.34
N ILE A 266 12.05 -20.99 27.53
CA ILE A 266 11.01 -20.02 27.95
C ILE A 266 9.70 -20.76 28.29
N ILE A 267 9.26 -21.69 27.43
CA ILE A 267 8.05 -22.49 27.61
C ILE A 267 8.15 -23.30 28.91
N GLU A 268 9.22 -24.07 29.08
CA GLU A 268 9.43 -24.92 30.26
C GLU A 268 9.54 -24.11 31.55
N ALA A 269 10.26 -22.98 31.52
CA ALA A 269 10.45 -22.13 32.70
C ALA A 269 9.13 -21.50 33.19
N ASN A 270 8.16 -21.33 32.28
CA ASN A 270 6.85 -20.74 32.57
C ASN A 270 5.74 -21.80 32.68
N GLY A 271 6.10 -23.08 32.81
CA GLY A 271 5.16 -24.17 33.03
C GLY A 271 4.31 -24.55 31.81
N GLY A 272 4.71 -24.10 30.62
CA GLY A 272 4.10 -24.52 29.36
C GLY A 272 4.55 -25.94 28.96
N ASP A 273 3.69 -26.64 28.23
CA ASP A 273 4.00 -27.95 27.65
C ASP A 273 4.49 -27.78 26.21
N VAL A 274 5.78 -28.02 25.99
CA VAL A 274 6.44 -27.90 24.67
C VAL A 274 5.72 -28.71 23.59
N THR A 275 5.19 -29.89 23.93
CA THR A 275 4.44 -30.74 22.99
C THR A 275 3.12 -30.09 22.62
N ALA A 276 2.40 -29.54 23.60
CA ALA A 276 1.15 -28.82 23.34
C ALA A 276 1.38 -27.55 22.53
N VAL A 277 2.47 -26.80 22.81
CA VAL A 277 2.85 -25.62 22.02
C VAL A 277 3.18 -26.01 20.59
N ARG A 278 3.87 -27.13 20.37
CA ARG A 278 4.16 -27.65 19.03
C ARG A 278 2.88 -27.94 18.24
N GLU A 279 1.92 -28.63 18.86
CA GLU A 279 0.63 -28.93 18.20
C GLU A 279 -0.16 -27.66 17.88
N ALA A 280 -0.22 -26.71 18.83
CA ALA A 280 -0.86 -25.42 18.62
C ALA A 280 -0.18 -24.62 17.50
N LEU A 281 1.15 -24.63 17.47
CA LEU A 281 1.94 -23.97 16.43
C LEU A 281 1.69 -24.57 15.05
N ILE A 282 1.71 -25.90 14.93
CA ILE A 282 1.40 -26.58 13.66
C ILE A 282 -0.02 -26.24 13.21
N SER A 283 -0.99 -26.22 14.13
CA SER A 283 -2.38 -25.85 13.80
C SER A 283 -2.44 -24.41 13.26
N ALA A 284 -1.85 -23.46 13.98
CA ALA A 284 -1.89 -22.05 13.59
C ALA A 284 -1.10 -21.76 12.30
N LEU A 285 0.03 -22.45 12.07
CA LEU A 285 0.77 -22.35 10.81
C LEU A 285 -0.01 -22.91 9.63
N ASN A 286 -0.87 -23.92 9.84
CA ASN A 286 -1.74 -24.45 8.79
C ASN A 286 -2.92 -23.52 8.44
N GLU A 287 -3.24 -22.55 9.31
CA GLU A 287 -4.26 -21.54 9.04
C GLU A 287 -3.73 -20.36 8.23
N LEU A 288 -2.41 -20.26 8.05
CA LEU A 288 -1.81 -19.22 7.23
C LEU A 288 -2.22 -19.39 5.76
N PRO A 289 -2.47 -18.29 5.02
CA PRO A 289 -2.84 -18.35 3.61
C PRO A 289 -1.75 -19.00 2.74
N ASN A 290 -0.49 -18.89 3.15
CA ASN A 290 0.67 -19.50 2.48
C ASN A 290 1.07 -20.88 3.06
N ALA A 291 0.27 -21.49 3.94
CA ALA A 291 0.59 -22.76 4.59
C ALA A 291 0.95 -23.88 3.60
N ALA A 292 0.35 -23.88 2.41
CA ALA A 292 0.62 -24.87 1.36
C ALA A 292 2.06 -24.83 0.81
N GLU A 293 2.77 -23.72 1.01
CA GLU A 293 4.14 -23.52 0.57
C GLU A 293 5.15 -23.74 1.71
N LEU A 294 4.67 -23.92 2.94
CA LEU A 294 5.46 -24.07 4.14
C LEU A 294 5.60 -25.53 4.54
N ASP A 295 6.82 -25.92 4.91
CA ASP A 295 7.02 -27.14 5.69
C ASP A 295 6.71 -26.81 7.16
N VAL A 296 5.42 -26.77 7.49
CA VAL A 296 4.92 -26.37 8.82
C VAL A 296 5.49 -27.22 9.95
N GLU A 297 5.73 -28.51 9.70
CA GLU A 297 6.34 -29.41 10.68
C GLU A 297 7.81 -29.08 10.90
N GLN A 298 8.57 -28.88 9.81
CA GLN A 298 9.97 -28.48 9.91
C GLN A 298 10.14 -27.12 10.59
N ILE A 299 9.26 -26.16 10.28
CA ILE A 299 9.29 -24.83 10.90
C ILE A 299 9.05 -24.95 12.40
N ALA A 300 8.00 -25.67 12.82
CA ALA A 300 7.70 -25.86 14.24
C ALA A 300 8.87 -26.52 15.00
N ASN A 301 9.47 -27.56 14.43
CA ASN A 301 10.62 -28.25 15.04
C ASN A 301 11.85 -27.32 15.12
N SER A 302 12.12 -26.54 14.07
CA SER A 302 13.24 -25.59 14.03
C SER A 302 13.14 -24.53 15.13
N TRP A 303 11.94 -24.08 15.47
CA TRP A 303 11.71 -23.10 16.52
C TRP A 303 11.85 -23.66 17.94
N LEU A 304 11.46 -24.92 18.11
CA LEU A 304 11.53 -25.63 19.39
C LEU A 304 12.87 -26.38 19.59
N GLY A 305 13.80 -26.27 18.63
CA GLY A 305 15.12 -26.88 18.71
C GLY A 305 15.12 -28.40 18.67
N GLU A 306 14.10 -28.99 18.02
CA GLU A 306 13.93 -30.44 17.83
C GLU A 306 14.52 -30.96 16.51
#